data_AF-A0A927ZLV8-F1
#
_entry.id   AF-A0A927ZLV8-F1
#
_cell.length_a   1.000
_cell.length_b   1.000
_cell.length_c   1.000
_cell.angle_alpha   90.00
_cell.angle_beta   90.00
_cell.angle_gamma   90.00
#
_symmetry.space_group_name_H-M   'P 1'
#
loop_
_entity.id
_entity.type
_entity.pdbx_description
1 polymer ?
#
loop_
_entity_poly.entity_id
_entity_poly.type
_entity_poly.pdbx_seq_one_letter_code
_entity_poly.pdbx_strand_id
1 'polypeptide(L)'
;FAMANPTPEIMPDEAKLGGARVIATGRSDFANQINNVLVFPGIFKGALTVRATEINDEMKLAAARALANLIPEEELNEENIIPNALDKRVSGKVAEEVMRIAREMGVASL
;
A
#
# COMPACT_ATOMS: atom_id res chain seq x y z
N PHE A 1 -4.93 -8.89 11.05
CA PHE A 1 -3.86 -7.92 10.71
C PHE A 1 -3.46 -7.27 12.02
N ALA A 2 -2.20 -7.38 12.43
CA ALA A 2 -1.70 -6.90 13.72
C ALA A 2 -0.57 -5.87 13.49
N MET A 3 -0.91 -4.57 13.54
CA MET A 3 -0.09 -3.47 13.01
C MET A 3 0.64 -2.66 14.08
N ALA A 4 0.48 -2.98 15.36
CA ALA A 4 1.24 -2.34 16.41
C ALA A 4 2.75 -2.53 16.21
N ASN A 5 3.53 -1.49 16.53
CA ASN A 5 4.98 -1.48 16.45
C ASN A 5 5.59 -1.03 17.79
N PRO A 6 6.76 -1.57 18.20
CA PRO A 6 7.54 -2.61 17.51
C PRO A 6 6.99 -4.03 17.72
N THR A 7 6.10 -4.22 18.69
CA THR A 7 5.47 -5.51 19.00
C THR A 7 4.03 -5.51 18.48
N PRO A 8 3.65 -6.46 17.60
CA PRO A 8 2.27 -6.58 17.10
C PRO A 8 1.32 -7.08 18.20
N GLU A 9 0.03 -6.89 17.99
CA GLU A 9 -1.05 -7.31 18.91
C GLU A 9 -1.08 -8.82 19.14
N ILE A 10 -0.59 -9.61 18.19
CA ILE A 10 -0.37 -11.06 18.27
C ILE A 10 0.82 -11.43 17.38
N MET A 11 1.68 -12.34 17.83
CA MET A 11 2.79 -12.81 17.00
C MET A 11 2.28 -13.69 15.84
N PRO A 12 2.92 -13.64 14.66
CA PRO A 12 2.48 -14.45 13.51
C PRO A 12 2.39 -15.96 13.81
N ASP A 13 3.34 -16.52 14.55
CA ASP A 13 3.32 -17.95 14.89
C ASP A 13 2.12 -18.31 15.76
N GLU A 14 1.77 -17.47 16.74
CA GLU A 14 0.59 -17.67 17.59
C GLU A 14 -0.71 -17.52 16.78
N ALA A 15 -0.78 -16.54 15.89
CA ALA A 15 -1.92 -16.37 14.99
C ALA A 15 -2.10 -17.59 14.07
N LYS A 16 -0.99 -18.14 13.54
CA LYS A 16 -0.98 -19.35 12.71
C LYS A 16 -1.44 -20.58 13.50
N LEU A 17 -0.98 -20.75 14.73
CA LEU A 17 -1.45 -21.79 15.65
C LEU A 17 -2.95 -21.66 15.94
N GLY A 18 -3.46 -20.43 16.03
CA GLY A 18 -4.89 -20.13 16.15
C GLY A 18 -5.71 -20.39 14.88
N GLY A 19 -5.08 -20.79 13.78
CA GLY A 19 -5.76 -21.10 12.51
C GLY A 19 -5.91 -19.92 11.55
N ALA A 20 -5.18 -18.82 11.75
CA ALA A 20 -5.18 -17.70 10.81
C ALA A 20 -4.60 -18.12 9.46
N ARG A 21 -5.39 -17.99 8.39
CA ARG A 21 -4.94 -18.31 7.02
C ARG A 21 -4.02 -17.23 6.43
N VAL A 22 -4.35 -15.96 6.62
CA VAL A 22 -3.57 -14.81 6.12
C VAL A 22 -3.20 -13.92 7.29
N ILE A 23 -1.90 -13.62 7.40
CA ILE A 23 -1.32 -12.87 8.53
C ILE A 23 -0.52 -11.72 7.95
N ALA A 24 -0.64 -10.54 8.54
CA ALA A 24 0.10 -9.34 8.15
C ALA A 24 0.43 -8.53 9.40
N THR A 25 1.60 -7.90 9.41
CA THR A 25 2.08 -7.04 10.51
C THR A 25 2.76 -5.77 10.01
N GLY A 26 3.14 -4.87 10.91
CA GLY A 26 3.95 -3.69 10.57
C GLY A 26 5.45 -3.95 10.40
N ARG A 27 5.92 -5.14 10.79
CA ARG A 27 7.35 -5.47 10.86
C ARG A 27 7.88 -6.03 9.55
N SER A 28 9.12 -5.69 9.22
CA SER A 28 9.79 -6.08 7.97
C SER A 28 10.35 -7.50 7.96
N ASP A 29 10.47 -8.12 9.12
CA ASP A 29 11.00 -9.48 9.27
C ASP A 29 9.94 -10.58 9.15
N PHE A 30 8.67 -10.21 8.89
CA PHE A 30 7.57 -11.13 8.63
C PHE A 30 6.98 -10.91 7.23
N ALA A 31 6.33 -11.95 6.70
CA ALA A 31 5.55 -11.84 5.47
C ALA A 31 4.43 -10.79 5.60
N ASN A 32 3.98 -10.27 4.45
CA ASN A 32 2.91 -9.29 4.35
C ASN A 32 3.11 -8.05 5.25
N GLN A 33 4.27 -7.40 5.16
CA GLN A 33 4.50 -6.15 5.88
C GLN A 33 3.57 -5.05 5.35
N ILE A 34 2.69 -4.55 6.21
CA ILE A 34 1.89 -3.35 5.93
C ILE A 34 2.64 -2.14 6.48
N ASN A 35 3.17 -1.32 5.59
CA ASN A 35 3.91 -0.13 5.97
C ASN A 35 3.60 1.05 5.04
N ASN A 36 3.52 2.24 5.63
CA ASN A 36 3.22 3.51 5.00
C ASN A 36 4.21 3.82 3.85
N VAL A 37 5.44 3.29 3.92
CA VAL A 37 6.48 3.42 2.88
C VAL A 37 6.02 2.93 1.51
N LEU A 38 5.05 2.02 1.45
CA LEU A 38 4.47 1.54 0.20
C LEU A 38 3.59 2.59 -0.50
N VAL A 39 3.18 3.64 0.20
CA VAL A 39 2.16 4.56 -0.29
C VAL A 39 2.65 6.01 -0.32
N PHE A 40 3.28 6.50 0.76
CA PHE A 40 3.63 7.92 0.84
C PHE A 40 4.51 8.40 -0.32
N PRO A 41 5.55 7.66 -0.79
CA PRO A 41 6.39 8.16 -1.88
C PRO A 41 5.60 8.39 -3.17
N GLY A 42 4.67 7.48 -3.48
CA GLY A 42 3.84 7.56 -4.67
C GLY A 42 2.76 8.64 -4.56
N ILE A 43 2.06 8.72 -3.42
CA ILE A 43 1.05 9.77 -3.20
C ILE A 43 1.67 11.16 -3.35
N PHE A 44 2.77 11.43 -2.64
CA PHE A 44 3.41 12.74 -2.71
C PHE A 44 3.98 13.02 -4.10
N LYS A 45 4.64 12.06 -4.74
CA LYS A 45 5.14 12.23 -6.11
C LYS A 45 4.01 12.57 -7.07
N GLY A 46 2.89 11.85 -7.03
CA GLY A 46 1.74 12.08 -7.91
C GLY A 46 1.11 13.44 -7.67
N ALA A 47 0.73 13.74 -6.42
CA ALA A 47 0.11 15.01 -6.06
C ALA A 47 0.98 16.23 -6.42
N LEU A 48 2.30 16.17 -6.14
CA LEU A 48 3.23 17.25 -6.46
C LEU A 48 3.44 17.43 -7.97
N THR A 49 3.45 16.33 -8.73
CA THR A 49 3.67 16.37 -10.19
C THR A 49 2.54 17.10 -10.90
N VAL A 50 1.29 16.92 -10.47
CA VAL A 50 0.11 17.59 -11.06
C VAL A 50 -0.31 18.85 -10.31
N ARG A 51 0.47 19.26 -9.31
CA ARG A 51 0.17 20.40 -8.42
C ARG A 51 -1.26 20.32 -7.87
N ALA A 52 -1.58 19.17 -7.30
CA ALA A 52 -2.85 18.95 -6.63
C ALA A 52 -2.99 19.93 -5.45
N THR A 53 -4.17 20.54 -5.28
CA THR A 53 -4.46 21.46 -4.17
C THR A 53 -4.66 20.75 -2.84
N GLU A 54 -4.99 19.46 -2.88
CA GLU A 54 -5.24 18.62 -1.71
C GLU A 54 -4.94 17.13 -1.99
N ILE A 55 -5.01 16.30 -0.94
CA ILE A 55 -5.04 14.84 -1.03
C ILE A 55 -6.36 14.38 -0.42
N ASN A 56 -7.34 14.06 -1.28
CA ASN A 56 -8.67 13.60 -0.88
C ASN A 56 -8.77 12.07 -0.75
N ASP A 57 -9.93 11.57 -0.34
CA ASP A 57 -10.14 10.15 -0.10
C ASP A 57 -10.15 9.32 -1.39
N GLU A 58 -10.56 9.91 -2.51
CA GLU A 58 -10.51 9.30 -3.84
C GLU A 58 -9.05 9.03 -4.25
N MET A 59 -8.15 9.98 -4.01
CA MET A 59 -6.70 9.80 -4.25
C MET A 59 -6.10 8.72 -3.34
N LYS A 60 -6.52 8.64 -2.07
CA LYS A 60 -6.08 7.56 -1.14
C LYS A 60 -6.57 6.20 -1.61
N LEU A 61 -7.82 6.10 -2.05
CA LEU A 61 -8.41 4.88 -2.57
C LEU A 61 -7.73 4.44 -3.88
N ALA A 62 -7.37 5.40 -4.74
CA ALA A 62 -6.59 5.16 -5.95
C ALA A 62 -5.22 4.54 -5.64
N ALA A 63 -4.52 5.12 -4.67
CA ALA A 63 -3.24 4.60 -4.21
C ALA A 63 -3.37 3.17 -3.65
N ALA A 64 -4.39 2.90 -2.84
CA ALA A 64 -4.64 1.56 -2.29
C ALA A 64 -4.93 0.53 -3.40
N ARG A 65 -5.75 0.89 -4.39
CA ARG A 65 -6.06 0.04 -5.55
C ARG A 65 -4.84 -0.21 -6.43
N ALA A 66 -4.02 0.82 -6.66
CA ALA A 66 -2.77 0.71 -7.43
C ALA A 66 -1.80 -0.28 -6.77
N LEU A 67 -1.72 -0.25 -5.44
CA LEU A 67 -0.88 -1.17 -4.67
C LEU A 67 -1.42 -2.60 -4.71
N ALA A 68 -2.73 -2.78 -4.49
CA ALA A 68 -3.38 -4.09 -4.50
C ALA A 68 -3.29 -4.80 -5.86
N ASN A 69 -3.39 -4.04 -6.96
CA ASN A 69 -3.31 -4.56 -8.32
C ASN A 69 -1.86 -4.80 -8.81
N LEU A 70 -0.85 -4.53 -7.98
CA LEU A 70 0.55 -4.69 -8.39
C LEU A 70 1.02 -6.15 -8.35
N ILE A 71 0.36 -6.98 -7.52
CA ILE A 71 0.63 -8.42 -7.46
C ILE A 71 -0.32 -9.12 -8.45
N PRO A 72 0.21 -9.86 -9.43
CA PRO A 72 -0.60 -10.69 -10.32
C PRO A 72 -1.42 -11.73 -9.54
N GLU A 73 -2.60 -12.08 -10.04
CA GLU A 73 -3.51 -13.01 -9.34
C GLU A 73 -2.86 -14.39 -9.14
N GLU A 74 -2.05 -14.83 -10.08
CA GLU A 74 -1.28 -16.07 -10.04
C GLU A 74 -0.15 -16.08 -8.99
N GLU A 75 0.28 -14.90 -8.52
CA GLU A 75 1.32 -14.75 -7.49
C GLU A 75 0.72 -14.59 -6.08
N LEU A 76 -0.59 -14.39 -5.96
CA LEU A 76 -1.28 -14.22 -4.68
C LEU A 76 -1.28 -15.53 -3.89
N ASN A 77 -0.82 -15.44 -2.64
CA ASN A 77 -0.90 -16.52 -1.67
C ASN A 77 -0.91 -15.95 -0.24
N GLU A 78 -1.01 -16.82 0.76
CA GLU A 78 -1.11 -16.44 2.17
C GLU A 78 0.06 -15.57 2.68
N GLU A 79 1.22 -15.60 2.02
CA GLU A 79 2.44 -14.87 2.38
C GLU A 79 2.80 -13.75 1.37
N ASN A 80 1.99 -13.55 0.32
CA ASN A 80 2.24 -12.56 -0.74
C ASN A 80 0.95 -11.81 -1.14
N ILE A 81 0.41 -11.02 -0.21
CA ILE A 81 -0.81 -10.21 -0.44
C ILE A 81 -0.52 -8.72 -0.68
N ILE A 82 0.72 -8.29 -0.43
CA ILE A 82 1.18 -6.92 -0.56
C ILE A 82 2.63 -6.92 -1.08
N PRO A 83 3.00 -6.04 -2.03
CA PRO A 83 4.35 -6.07 -2.58
C PRO A 83 5.39 -5.70 -1.53
N ASN A 84 6.63 -6.12 -1.79
CA ASN A 84 7.76 -5.75 -0.95
C ASN A 84 7.96 -4.22 -0.89
N ALA A 85 8.31 -3.70 0.28
CA ALA A 85 8.57 -2.27 0.50
C ALA A 85 9.65 -1.66 -0.43
N LEU A 86 10.55 -2.49 -0.96
CA LEU A 86 11.63 -2.08 -1.87
C LEU A 86 11.30 -2.36 -3.35
N ASP A 87 10.10 -2.83 -3.67
CA ASP A 87 9.67 -3.00 -5.06
C ASP A 87 9.61 -1.63 -5.76
N LYS A 88 10.53 -1.43 -6.71
CA LYS A 88 10.71 -0.17 -7.43
C LYS A 88 9.48 0.24 -8.25
N ARG A 89 8.56 -0.70 -8.53
CA ARG A 89 7.33 -0.44 -9.29
C ARG A 89 6.29 0.32 -8.45
N VAL A 90 6.29 0.13 -7.13
CA VAL A 90 5.25 0.61 -6.20
C VAL A 90 5.05 2.12 -6.29
N SER A 91 6.11 2.90 -6.06
CA SER A 91 6.01 4.36 -6.03
C SER A 91 5.56 4.94 -7.37
N GLY A 92 6.02 4.37 -8.49
CA GLY A 92 5.61 4.78 -9.83
C GLY A 92 4.12 4.53 -10.07
N LYS A 93 3.65 3.32 -9.80
CA LYS A 93 2.25 2.93 -10.03
C LYS A 93 1.27 3.68 -9.15
N VAL A 94 1.61 3.87 -7.88
CA VAL A 94 0.80 4.71 -6.98
C VAL A 94 0.75 6.16 -7.47
N ALA A 95 1.87 6.74 -7.90
CA ALA A 95 1.90 8.11 -8.41
C ALA A 95 1.04 8.27 -9.67
N GLU A 96 1.11 7.33 -10.62
CA GLU A 96 0.30 7.33 -11.86
C GLU A 96 -1.20 7.44 -11.56
N GLU A 97 -1.72 6.58 -10.67
CA GLU A 97 -3.14 6.59 -10.32
C GLU A 97 -3.55 7.83 -9.51
N VAL A 98 -2.69 8.31 -8.62
CA VAL A 98 -2.94 9.54 -7.86
C VAL A 98 -3.01 10.76 -8.80
N MET A 99 -2.13 10.85 -9.79
CA MET A 99 -2.18 11.92 -10.80
C MET A 99 -3.47 11.85 -11.63
N ARG A 100 -3.89 10.66 -12.03
CA ARG A 100 -5.12 10.46 -12.80
C ARG A 100 -6.34 10.93 -12.00
N ILE A 101 -6.49 10.47 -10.76
CA ILE A 101 -7.63 10.83 -9.91
C ILE A 101 -7.62 12.31 -9.51
N ALA A 102 -6.45 12.89 -9.23
CA ALA A 102 -6.36 14.33 -8.94
C ALA A 102 -6.90 15.20 -10.10
N ARG A 103 -6.66 14.79 -11.35
CA ARG A 103 -7.20 15.46 -12.54
C ARG A 103 -8.71 15.25 -12.70
N GLU A 104 -9.19 14.02 -12.53
CA GLU A 104 -10.62 13.69 -12.61
C GLU A 104 -11.45 14.43 -11.56
N MET A 105 -10.89 14.63 -10.37
CA MET A 105 -11.52 15.36 -9.27
C MET A 105 -11.39 16.88 -9.40
N GLY A 106 -10.68 17.40 -10.42
CA GLY A 106 -10.51 18.83 -10.63
C GLY A 106 -9.63 19.53 -9.59
N VAL A 107 -8.84 18.78 -8.82
CA VAL A 107 -7.93 19.33 -7.79
C VAL A 107 -6.51 19.52 -8.33
N ALA A 108 -6.20 19.04 -9.53
CA ALA A 108 -4.93 19.25 -10.23
C ALA A 108 -4.93 20.55 -11.05
N SER A 109 -3.76 21.19 -11.15
CA SER A 109 -3.54 22.37 -12.01
C SER A 109 -2.61 22.11 -13.21
N LEU A 110 -2.21 20.84 -13.42
CA LEU A 110 -1.41 20.32 -14.54
C LEU A 110 -1.92 18.93 -15.00
#